data_AF-A0A843HMY9-F1
#
_entry.id   AF-A0A843HMY9-F1
#
_cell.length_a   1.000
_cell.length_b   1.000
_cell.length_c   1.000
_cell.angle_alpha   90.00
_cell.angle_beta   90.00
_cell.angle_gamma   90.00
#
_symmetry.space_group_name_H-M   'P 1'
#
loop_
_entity.id
_entity.type
_entity.pdbx_description
1 polymer ?
#
loop_
_entity_poly.entity_id
_entity_poly.type
_entity_poly.pdbx_seq_one_letter_code
_entity_poly.pdbx_strand_id
1 'polypeptide(L)' 'MLKSTTFIPKWYSVELNPISAEIVKDYLRENGVKFESSGCYNLVHIEMFIVSQEMHDRIDNYLAFLP' A
#
# COMPACT_ATOMS: atom_id res chain seq x y z
N MET A 1 -22.40 17.84 15.98
CA MET A 1 -21.15 17.13 16.31
C MET A 1 -20.73 16.33 15.09
N LEU A 2 -19.65 16.72 14.41
CA LEU A 2 -19.05 15.87 13.38
C LEU A 2 -18.41 14.69 14.11
N LYS A 3 -18.84 13.46 13.81
CA LYS A 3 -18.16 12.26 14.31
C LYS A 3 -16.73 12.31 13.78
N SER A 4 -15.75 12.46 14.67
CA SER A 4 -14.37 12.18 14.34
C SER A 4 -14.33 10.71 13.94
N THR A 5 -14.26 10.45 12.63
CA THR A 5 -14.04 9.10 12.11
C THR A 5 -12.59 8.77 12.37
N THR A 6 -12.31 8.17 13.52
CA THR A 6 -11.00 7.63 13.83
C THR A 6 -10.70 6.51 12.84
N PHE A 7 -9.68 6.69 12.00
CA PHE A 7 -9.19 5.64 11.13
C PHE A 7 -8.65 4.48 11.97
N ILE A 8 -9.01 3.25 11.63
CA ILE A 8 -8.52 2.05 12.31
C ILE A 8 -7.35 1.50 11.49
N PRO A 9 -6.14 1.42 12.05
CA PRO A 9 -4.99 0.84 11.38
C PRO A 9 -5.28 -0.58 10.89
N LYS A 10 -4.90 -0.87 9.66
CA LYS A 10 -5.16 -2.17 9.01
C LYS A 10 -4.05 -2.53 8.04
N TRP A 11 -3.86 -3.83 7.84
CA TRP A 11 -3.08 -4.33 6.72
C TRP A 11 -3.93 -4.24 5.45
N TYR A 12 -3.31 -3.77 4.38
CA TYR A 12 -3.88 -3.66 3.05
C TYR A 12 -3.00 -4.44 2.09
N SER A 13 -3.60 -5.20 1.17
CA SER A 13 -2.87 -6.11 0.29
C SER A 13 -3.11 -5.75 -1.16
N VAL A 14 -2.07 -5.90 -1.99
CA VAL A 14 -2.15 -5.78 -3.46
C VAL A 14 -1.29 -6.83 -4.13
N GLU A 15 -1.74 -7.30 -5.30
CA GLU A 15 -0.99 -8.17 -6.19
C GLU A 15 -0.56 -7.40 -7.44
N LEU A 16 0.75 -7.31 -7.64
CA LEU A 16 1.34 -6.52 -8.73
C LEU A 16 2.26 -7.38 -9.59
N ASN A 17 2.40 -7.02 -10.86
CA ASN A 17 3.48 -7.60 -11.67
C ASN A 17 4.86 -7.24 -11.06
N PRO A 18 5.94 -7.98 -11.36
CA PRO A 18 7.24 -7.76 -10.74
C PRO A 18 7.80 -6.34 -10.89
N ILE A 19 7.54 -5.66 -12.02
CA ILE A 19 8.04 -4.30 -12.27
C ILE A 19 7.29 -3.30 -11.37
N SER A 20 5.96 -3.31 -11.41
CA SER A 20 5.14 -2.42 -10.60
C SER A 20 5.31 -2.70 -9.10
N ALA A 21 5.57 -3.95 -8.72
CA ALA A 21 5.86 -4.34 -7.35
C ALA A 21 7.13 -3.68 -6.79
N GLU A 22 8.23 -3.66 -7.55
CA GLU A 22 9.46 -3.00 -7.08
C GLU A 22 9.27 -1.47 -6.98
N ILE A 23 8.57 -0.86 -7.94
CA ILE A 23 8.21 0.57 -7.90
C ILE A 23 7.41 0.89 -6.62
N VAL A 24 6.41 0.07 -6.29
CA VAL A 24 5.61 0.27 -5.08
C VAL A 24 6.44 0.03 -3.81
N LYS A 25 7.29 -0.99 -3.77
CA LYS A 25 8.16 -1.23 -2.60
C LYS A 25 9.08 -0.04 -2.33
N ASP A 26 9.63 0.58 -3.37
CA ASP A 26 10.47 1.78 -3.22
C ASP A 26 9.65 2.95 -2.67
N TYR A 27 8.46 3.20 -3.23
CA TYR A 27 7.55 4.22 -2.69
C TYR A 27 7.23 3.98 -1.20
N LEU A 28 6.94 2.74 -0.81
CA LEU A 28 6.62 2.40 0.58
C LEU A 28 7.84 2.62 1.50
N ARG A 29 9.05 2.28 1.06
CA ARG A 29 10.31 2.53 1.80
C ARG A 29 10.54 4.03 2.01
N GLU A 30 10.44 4.82 0.94
CA GLU A 30 10.66 6.27 0.98
C GLU A 30 9.68 7.00 1.90
N ASN A 31 8.44 6.47 2.01
CA ASN A 31 7.40 7.03 2.87
C ASN A 31 7.32 6.39 4.25
N GLY A 32 8.26 5.50 4.61
CA GLY A 32 8.30 4.85 5.92
C GLY A 32 7.10 3.96 6.22
N VAL A 33 6.45 3.41 5.19
CA VAL A 33 5.31 2.50 5.34
C VAL A 33 5.84 1.09 5.59
N LYS A 34 5.43 0.47 6.69
CA LYS A 34 5.79 -0.93 6.98
C LYS A 34 5.08 -1.84 5.97
N PHE A 35 5.82 -2.74 5.34
CA PHE A 35 5.24 -3.74 4.45
C PHE A 35 5.99 -5.07 4.49
N GLU A 36 5.32 -6.12 4.03
CA GLU A 36 5.87 -7.44 3.75
C GLU A 36 5.56 -7.80 2.28
N SER A 37 6.38 -8.65 1.67
CA SER A 37 6.14 -9.08 0.29
C SER A 37 6.52 -10.53 0.09
N SER A 38 5.73 -11.24 -0.72
CA SER A 38 5.93 -12.64 -1.07
C SER A 38 5.62 -12.90 -2.55
N GLY A 39 6.08 -14.04 -3.06
CA GLY A 39 5.76 -14.44 -4.44
C GLY A 39 4.30 -14.89 -4.54
N CYS A 40 3.63 -14.50 -5.63
CA CYS A 40 2.24 -14.86 -5.92
C CYS A 40 2.11 -15.29 -7.39
N TYR A 41 2.46 -16.54 -7.71
CA TYR A 41 2.56 -17.03 -9.09
C TYR A 41 3.48 -16.13 -9.95
N ASN A 42 2.92 -15.49 -10.98
CA ASN A 42 3.60 -14.52 -11.86
C ASN A 42 3.48 -13.06 -11.36
N LEU A 43 2.91 -12.86 -10.17
CA LEU A 43 2.76 -11.59 -9.48
C LEU A 43 3.58 -11.60 -8.18
N VAL A 44 3.60 -10.46 -7.52
CA VAL A 44 4.17 -10.24 -6.20
C VAL A 44 3.03 -9.75 -5.31
N HIS A 45 2.81 -10.44 -4.20
CA HIS A 45 1.87 -10.00 -3.17
C HIS A 45 2.60 -9.05 -2.22
N ILE A 46 2.00 -7.90 -1.93
CA ILE A 46 2.52 -6.90 -1.01
C ILE A 46 1.45 -6.62 0.05
N GLU A 47 1.80 -6.77 1.32
CA GLU A 47 0.98 -6.41 2.47
C GLU A 47 1.58 -5.16 3.11
N MET A 48 0.82 -4.09 3.22
CA MET A 48 1.27 -2.81 3.77
C MET A 48 0.41 -2.37 4.95
N PHE A 49 1.05 -1.89 6.01
CA PHE A 49 0.39 -1.50 7.25
C PHE A 49 0.00 -0.02 7.20
N ILE A 50 -1.30 0.22 7.01
CA ILE A 50 -1.87 1.56 6.89
C ILE A 50 -2.33 2.04 8.26
N VAL A 51 -1.85 3.20 8.70
CA VAL A 51 -2.15 3.77 10.02
C VAL A 51 -3.05 5.02 9.99
N SER A 52 -3.30 5.58 8.81
CA SER A 52 -4.17 6.75 8.63
C SER A 52 -4.93 6.71 7.30
N GLN A 53 -6.06 7.42 7.25
CA GLN A 53 -6.84 7.57 6.02
C GLN A 53 -6.03 8.32 4.94
N GLU A 54 -5.27 9.35 5.33
CA GLU A 54 -4.41 10.09 4.40
C GLU A 54 -3.37 9.18 3.73
N MET A 55 -2.74 8.27 4.50
CA MET A 55 -1.80 7.30 3.96
C MET A 55 -2.49 6.33 2.99
N HIS A 56 -3.70 5.85 3.35
CA HIS A 56 -4.52 5.02 2.47
C HIS A 56 -4.78 5.73 1.14
N ASP A 57 -5.26 6.97 1.19
CA ASP A 57 -5.63 7.73 -0.01
C ASP A 57 -4.41 8.03 -0.88
N ARG A 58 -3.25 8.32 -0.28
CA ARG A 58 -2.00 8.55 -1.04
C ARG A 58 -1.54 7.29 -1.77
N ILE A 59 -1.59 6.13 -1.11
CA ILE A 59 -1.21 4.86 -1.70
C ILE A 59 -2.22 4.46 -2.78
N ASP A 60 -3.52 4.57 -2.53
CA ASP A 60 -4.57 4.22 -3.49
C ASP A 60 -4.45 5.06 -4.77
N ASN A 61 -4.21 6.37 -4.62
CA ASN A 61 -3.90 7.24 -5.75
C ASN A 61 -2.62 6.81 -6.47
N TYR A 62 -1.55 6.48 -5.74
CA TYR A 62 -0.29 6.04 -6.36
C TYR A 62 -0.48 4.76 -7.20
N LEU A 63 -1.23 3.79 -6.66
CA LEU A 63 -1.55 2.53 -7.33
C LEU A 63 -2.36 2.75 -8.61
N ALA A 64 -3.26 3.73 -8.63
CA ALA A 64 -4.10 4.04 -9.78
C ALA A 64 -3.33 4.58 -11.01
N PHE A 65 -2.08 5.06 -10.82
CA PHE A 65 -1.22 5.56 -11.90
C PHE A 65 -0.08 4.62 -12.28
N LEU A 66 -0.08 3.39 -11.74
CA LEU A 66 0.92 2.40 -12.15
C LEU A 66 0.68 1.93 -13.59
N PRO A 67 1.76 1.68 -14.35
CA PRO A 67 1.68 1.17 -15.71
C PRO A 67 1.16 -0.27 -15.78
#